data_AF-A0A961Z750-F1
#
_entry.id   AF-A0A961Z750-F1
#
_cell.length_a   1.000
_cell.length_b   1.000
_cell.length_c   1.000
_cell.angle_alpha   90.00
_cell.angle_beta   90.00
_cell.angle_gamma   90.00
#
_symmetry.space_group_name_H-M   'P 1'
#
loop_
_entity.id
_entity.type
_entity.pdbx_description
1 polymer ?
#
loop_
_entity_poly.entity_id
_entity_poly.type
_entity_poly.pdbx_seq_one_letter_code
_entity_poly.pdbx_strand_id
1 'polypeptide(L)'
;MTSPPTAVDSSHSSDRPPVGDAARQRIGLEEFLARLPAGEAAELRVEAARIDGFERYALPVRGIEQRLWRPFLATSVMFACGLILFVADNRHLTFTFGWLGDVTLIVLLGALPALAAYYAYRIRWRTKADKFAFDINAKHFAPRGAIYFPAAEPDATPVVVIVDAERAYKPTPTKNDKLKPGWIW
;
A
#
# COMPACT_ATOMS: atom_id res chain seq x y z
N MET A 1 25.88 -31.19 49.72
CA MET A 1 25.90 -29.84 50.30
C MET A 1 26.45 -28.89 49.26
N THR A 2 25.58 -28.17 48.57
CA THR A 2 25.85 -26.85 47.94
C THR A 2 24.49 -26.28 47.56
N SER A 3 24.18 -25.12 48.15
CA SER A 3 22.94 -24.35 48.02
C SER A 3 22.70 -23.83 46.59
N PRO A 4 21.46 -23.48 46.22
CA PRO A 4 21.12 -22.97 44.88
C PRO A 4 21.42 -21.46 44.78
N PRO A 5 21.77 -20.93 43.60
CA PRO A 5 21.74 -19.49 43.36
C PRO A 5 20.40 -19.07 42.74
N THR A 6 19.62 -18.40 43.58
CA THR A 6 18.98 -17.09 43.35
C THR A 6 18.26 -16.84 42.02
N ALA A 7 16.94 -16.67 42.15
CA ALA A 7 16.08 -16.01 41.17
C ALA A 7 16.61 -14.62 40.79
N VAL A 8 16.67 -14.34 39.49
CA VAL A 8 16.82 -12.98 38.96
C VAL A 8 15.53 -12.62 38.25
N ASP A 9 14.73 -11.88 38.99
CA ASP A 9 13.63 -11.05 38.53
C ASP A 9 14.14 -10.13 37.40
N SER A 10 13.64 -10.32 36.18
CA SER A 10 13.86 -9.42 35.05
C SER A 10 12.57 -8.67 34.75
N SER A 11 12.01 -8.07 35.80
CA SER A 11 11.08 -6.95 35.73
C SER A 11 11.83 -5.69 35.31
N HIS A 12 12.28 -5.65 34.05
CA HIS A 12 12.57 -4.39 33.36
C HIS A 12 11.35 -3.98 32.56
N SER A 13 10.38 -3.44 33.31
CA SER A 13 9.73 -2.16 33.05
C SER A 13 9.99 -1.62 31.64
N SER A 14 9.23 -2.12 30.67
CA SER A 14 9.01 -1.40 29.42
C SER A 14 8.13 -0.20 29.76
N ASP A 15 8.78 0.86 30.23
CA ASP A 15 8.21 2.17 30.51
C ASP A 15 7.92 2.89 29.18
N ARG A 16 7.15 2.22 28.32
CA ARG A 16 6.37 2.91 27.30
C ARG A 16 5.08 3.30 28.01
N PRO A 17 4.73 4.59 28.05
CA PRO A 17 3.40 4.96 28.51
C PRO A 17 2.39 4.13 27.70
N PRO A 18 1.38 3.52 28.35
CA PRO A 18 0.32 2.85 27.63
C PRO A 18 -0.21 3.87 26.63
N VAL A 19 -0.10 3.57 25.34
CA VAL A 19 -0.72 4.36 24.29
C VAL A 19 -2.19 4.34 24.63
N GLY A 20 -2.64 5.43 25.27
CA GLY A 20 -3.89 5.44 26.00
C GLY A 20 -5.01 4.90 25.14
N ASP A 21 -5.73 3.93 25.71
CA ASP A 21 -7.01 3.41 25.28
C ASP A 21 -8.10 4.50 25.32
N ALA A 22 -7.85 5.67 24.70
CA ALA A 22 -8.93 6.40 24.07
C ALA A 22 -9.34 5.52 22.89
N ALA A 23 -10.20 4.55 23.16
CA ALA A 23 -10.72 3.60 22.19
C ALA A 23 -11.08 4.38 20.92
N ARG A 24 -10.29 4.18 19.85
CA ARG A 24 -10.61 4.70 18.51
C ARG A 24 -11.96 4.11 18.14
N GLN A 25 -13.02 4.86 18.42
CA GLN A 25 -14.37 4.38 18.20
C GLN A 25 -14.56 4.25 16.69
N ARG A 26 -14.68 3.00 16.23
CA ARG A 26 -15.03 2.68 14.86
C ARG A 26 -16.54 2.72 14.77
N ILE A 27 -17.07 3.69 14.04
CA ILE A 27 -18.51 3.81 13.81
C ILE A 27 -18.81 3.69 12.32
N GLY A 28 -20.03 3.32 11.98
CA GLY A 28 -20.46 3.29 10.58
C GLY A 28 -20.48 4.71 10.00
N LEU A 29 -20.27 4.83 8.68
CA LEU A 29 -20.37 6.13 8.00
C LEU A 29 -21.71 6.81 8.28
N GLU A 30 -22.82 6.10 8.14
CA GLU A 30 -24.17 6.66 8.34
C GLU A 30 -24.40 7.10 9.80
N GLU A 31 -23.82 6.38 10.76
CA GLU A 31 -23.88 6.75 12.18
C GLU A 31 -23.07 8.02 12.45
N PHE A 32 -21.91 8.19 11.81
CA PHE A 32 -21.13 9.41 11.87
C PHE A 32 -21.87 10.60 11.25
N LEU A 33 -22.44 10.41 10.06
CA LEU A 33 -23.17 11.45 9.33
C LEU A 33 -24.44 11.91 10.08
N ALA A 34 -25.10 11.02 10.81
CA ALA A 34 -26.26 11.35 11.63
C ALA A 34 -25.94 12.31 12.80
N ARG A 35 -24.67 12.41 13.21
CA ARG A 35 -24.21 13.31 14.28
C ARG A 35 -23.87 14.72 13.78
N LEU A 36 -23.93 14.95 12.47
CA LEU A 36 -23.54 16.22 11.84
C LEU A 36 -24.76 17.01 11.34
N PRO A 37 -24.64 18.34 11.16
CA PRO A 37 -25.64 19.14 10.49
C PRO A 37 -25.94 18.60 9.07
N ALA A 38 -27.20 18.65 8.65
CA ALA A 38 -27.65 18.02 7.40
C ALA A 38 -26.87 18.48 6.15
N GLY A 39 -26.47 19.76 6.08
CA GLY A 39 -25.65 20.28 4.98
C GLY A 39 -24.23 19.68 4.94
N GLU A 40 -23.58 19.54 6.10
CA GLU A 40 -22.25 18.93 6.20
C GLU A 40 -22.27 17.42 5.96
N ALA A 41 -23.31 16.75 6.46
CA ALA A 41 -23.50 15.33 6.25
C ALA A 41 -23.67 14.99 4.75
N ALA A 42 -24.39 15.83 4.00
CA ALA A 42 -24.55 15.66 2.56
C ALA A 42 -23.22 15.82 1.80
N GLU A 43 -22.42 16.82 2.15
CA GLU A 43 -21.10 17.04 1.55
C GLU A 43 -20.16 15.85 1.82
N LEU A 44 -20.09 15.40 3.07
CA LEU A 44 -19.23 14.27 3.46
C LEU A 44 -19.67 12.95 2.83
N ARG A 45 -20.97 12.76 2.59
CA ARG A 45 -21.46 11.57 1.88
C ARG A 45 -20.97 11.56 0.42
N VAL A 46 -20.93 12.73 -0.24
CA VAL A 46 -20.37 12.84 -1.60
C VAL A 46 -18.88 12.55 -1.61
N GLU A 47 -18.12 13.08 -0.65
CA GLU A 47 -16.68 12.84 -0.56
C GLU A 47 -16.34 11.38 -0.19
N ALA A 48 -17.11 10.75 0.71
CA ALA A 48 -17.01 9.31 0.99
C ALA A 48 -17.25 8.47 -0.28
N ALA A 49 -18.30 8.80 -1.05
CA ALA A 49 -18.59 8.10 -2.30
C ALA A 49 -17.48 8.27 -3.35
N ARG A 50 -16.76 9.39 -3.36
CA ARG A 50 -15.56 9.57 -4.21
C ARG A 50 -14.43 8.65 -3.77
N ILE A 51 -14.15 8.55 -2.47
CA ILE A 51 -13.15 7.61 -1.94
C ILE A 51 -13.53 6.18 -2.34
N ASP A 52 -14.79 5.78 -2.19
CA ASP A 52 -15.27 4.45 -2.57
C ASP A 52 -15.13 4.18 -4.08
N GLY A 53 -15.36 5.20 -4.91
CA GLY A 53 -15.14 5.14 -6.35
C GLY A 53 -13.68 4.83 -6.69
N PHE A 54 -12.73 5.47 -6.02
CA PHE A 54 -11.30 5.21 -6.22
C PHE A 54 -10.85 3.88 -5.63
N GLU A 55 -11.39 3.46 -4.48
CA GLU A 55 -11.04 2.19 -3.85
C GLU A 55 -11.43 1.01 -4.77
N ARG A 56 -12.55 1.09 -5.50
CA ARG A 56 -12.93 0.06 -6.49
C ARG A 56 -11.85 -0.23 -7.54
N TYR A 57 -11.11 0.79 -7.96
CA TYR A 57 -9.99 0.61 -8.90
C TYR A 57 -8.72 0.09 -8.24
N ALA A 58 -8.58 0.28 -6.93
CA ALA A 58 -7.42 -0.15 -6.15
C ALA A 58 -7.58 -1.56 -5.54
N LEU A 59 -8.82 -2.05 -5.34
CA LEU A 59 -9.12 -3.39 -4.82
C LEU A 59 -8.35 -4.51 -5.55
N PRO A 60 -8.24 -4.53 -6.90
CA PRO A 60 -7.50 -5.58 -7.62
C PRO A 60 -5.97 -5.56 -7.40
N VAL A 61 -5.45 -4.55 -6.69
CA VAL A 61 -4.02 -4.43 -6.34
C VAL A 61 -3.76 -4.95 -4.92
N ARG A 62 -4.79 -5.18 -4.10
CA ARG A 62 -4.62 -5.78 -2.77
C ARG A 62 -4.06 -7.20 -2.89
N GLY A 63 -3.06 -7.50 -2.06
CA GLY A 63 -2.38 -8.81 -2.09
C GLY A 63 -1.56 -9.07 -3.35
N ILE A 64 -1.29 -8.06 -4.18
CA ILE A 64 -0.49 -8.23 -5.41
C ILE A 64 0.90 -8.81 -5.11
N GLU A 65 1.48 -8.51 -3.95
CA GLU A 65 2.74 -9.08 -3.49
C GLU A 65 2.63 -10.60 -3.29
N GLN A 66 1.58 -11.05 -2.59
CA GLN A 66 1.29 -12.48 -2.39
C GLN A 66 0.87 -13.20 -3.70
N ARG A 67 0.31 -12.47 -4.67
CA ARG A 67 -0.02 -13.05 -5.97
C ARG A 67 1.20 -13.15 -6.88
N LEU A 68 2.11 -12.16 -6.81
CA LEU A 68 3.24 -12.06 -7.72
C LEU A 68 4.53 -12.70 -7.22
N TRP A 69 4.63 -13.15 -5.96
CA TRP A 69 5.88 -13.77 -5.49
C TRP A 69 6.30 -14.99 -6.32
N ARG A 70 5.33 -15.85 -6.72
CA ARG A 70 5.60 -17.02 -7.57
C ARG A 70 6.12 -16.64 -8.96
N PRO A 71 5.42 -15.76 -9.72
CA PRO A 71 5.95 -15.34 -11.01
C PRO A 71 7.26 -14.55 -10.87
N PHE A 72 7.47 -13.76 -9.80
CA PHE A 72 8.76 -13.11 -9.56
C PHE A 72 9.90 -14.12 -9.39
N LEU A 73 9.67 -15.21 -8.64
CA LEU A 73 10.65 -16.27 -8.49
C LEU A 73 10.95 -16.94 -9.84
N ALA A 74 9.92 -17.29 -10.60
CA ALA A 74 10.06 -17.93 -11.90
C ALA A 74 10.80 -17.03 -12.91
N THR A 75 10.44 -15.75 -13.02
CA THR A 75 11.10 -14.81 -13.93
C THR A 75 12.52 -14.47 -13.48
N SER A 76 12.81 -14.49 -12.17
CA SER A 76 14.18 -14.35 -11.65
C SER A 76 15.07 -15.51 -12.08
N VAL A 77 14.57 -16.75 -11.98
CA VAL A 77 15.29 -17.94 -12.47
C VAL A 77 15.50 -17.88 -13.98
N MET A 78 14.47 -17.52 -14.74
CA MET A 78 14.57 -17.32 -16.20
C MET A 78 15.62 -16.27 -16.56
N PHE A 79 15.61 -15.13 -15.86
CA PHE A 79 16.57 -14.05 -16.06
C PHE A 79 18.01 -14.51 -15.77
N ALA A 80 18.23 -15.23 -14.67
CA ALA A 80 19.54 -15.78 -14.32
C ALA A 80 20.03 -16.78 -15.39
N CYS A 81 19.17 -17.68 -15.86
CA CYS A 81 19.49 -18.59 -16.97
C CYS A 81 19.85 -17.80 -18.23
N GLY A 82 19.03 -16.81 -18.61
CA GLY A 82 19.31 -15.93 -19.75
C GLY A 82 20.65 -15.21 -19.63
N LEU A 83 20.97 -14.71 -18.43
CA LEU A 83 22.23 -14.01 -18.17
C LEU A 83 23.43 -14.97 -18.31
N ILE A 84 23.34 -16.18 -17.78
CA ILE A 84 24.38 -17.21 -17.93
C ILE A 84 24.57 -17.54 -19.41
N LEU A 85 23.48 -17.76 -20.15
CA LEU A 85 23.54 -18.05 -21.59
C LEU A 85 24.14 -16.87 -22.38
N PHE A 86 23.81 -15.63 -22.02
CA PHE A 86 24.35 -14.42 -22.64
C PHE A 86 25.85 -14.26 -22.38
N VAL A 87 26.29 -14.42 -21.13
CA VAL A 87 27.69 -14.24 -20.73
C VAL A 87 28.59 -15.38 -21.22
N ALA A 88 28.08 -16.60 -21.31
CA ALA A 88 28.82 -17.77 -21.78
C ALA A 88 29.15 -17.76 -23.30
N ASP A 89 28.89 -16.65 -24.01
CA ASP A 89 29.06 -16.48 -25.47
C ASP A 89 28.56 -17.72 -26.23
N ASN A 90 27.27 -18.02 -26.06
CA ASN A 90 26.61 -19.23 -26.56
C ASN A 90 26.39 -19.19 -28.08
N ARG A 91 27.46 -18.92 -28.84
CA ARG A 91 27.48 -19.00 -30.31
C ARG A 91 26.96 -20.34 -30.81
N HIS A 92 27.11 -21.43 -30.04
CA HIS A 92 26.55 -22.73 -30.42
C HIS A 92 25.01 -22.76 -30.41
N LEU A 93 24.33 -22.08 -29.48
CA LEU A 93 22.86 -22.04 -29.43
C LEU A 93 22.29 -21.12 -30.51
N THR A 94 22.87 -19.93 -30.72
CA THR A 94 22.44 -19.00 -31.76
C THR A 94 22.82 -19.44 -33.17
N PHE A 95 23.92 -20.19 -33.35
CA PHE A 95 24.31 -20.73 -34.65
C PHE A 95 23.50 -21.98 -35.04
N THR A 96 23.11 -22.82 -34.07
CA THR A 96 22.32 -24.05 -34.34
C THR A 96 20.83 -23.75 -34.50
N PHE A 97 20.29 -22.76 -33.79
CA PHE A 97 18.86 -22.41 -33.82
C PHE A 97 18.55 -21.04 -34.44
N GLY A 98 19.56 -20.32 -34.94
CA GLY A 98 19.39 -19.03 -35.62
C GLY A 98 18.58 -18.02 -34.79
N TRP A 99 17.61 -17.39 -35.44
CA TRP A 99 16.70 -16.39 -34.86
C TRP A 99 15.91 -16.90 -33.63
N LEU A 100 15.67 -18.21 -33.52
CA LEU A 100 14.92 -18.79 -32.41
C LEU A 100 15.72 -18.75 -31.10
N GLY A 101 17.05 -18.87 -31.20
CA GLY A 101 17.96 -18.70 -30.06
C GLY A 101 17.93 -17.26 -29.54
N ASP A 102 17.98 -16.28 -30.43
CA ASP A 102 17.92 -14.86 -30.08
C ASP A 102 16.58 -14.49 -29.41
N VAL A 103 15.46 -14.95 -29.97
CA VAL A 103 14.12 -14.73 -29.37
C VAL A 103 14.04 -15.34 -27.97
N THR A 104 14.53 -16.57 -27.81
CA THR A 104 14.52 -17.26 -26.50
C THR A 104 15.33 -16.48 -25.46
N LEU A 105 16.51 -15.98 -25.86
CA LEU A 105 17.37 -15.19 -24.98
C LEU A 105 16.72 -13.86 -24.59
N ILE A 106 16.09 -13.18 -25.54
CA ILE A 106 15.33 -11.94 -25.28
C ILE A 106 14.19 -12.21 -24.30
N VAL A 107 13.45 -13.31 -24.45
CA VAL A 107 12.37 -13.67 -23.53
C VAL A 107 12.89 -13.93 -22.12
N LEU A 108 13.99 -14.69 -21.99
CA LEU A 108 14.60 -14.99 -20.69
C LEU A 108 15.08 -13.71 -19.97
N LEU A 109 15.80 -12.84 -20.68
CA LEU A 109 16.33 -11.59 -20.14
C LEU A 109 15.23 -10.52 -19.93
N GLY A 110 14.17 -10.55 -20.73
CA GLY A 110 13.06 -9.60 -20.66
C GLY A 110 12.00 -9.95 -19.62
N ALA A 111 11.89 -11.22 -19.21
CA ALA A 111 10.84 -11.69 -18.32
C ALA A 111 10.79 -10.95 -16.97
N LEU A 112 11.95 -10.78 -16.31
CA LEU A 112 12.03 -10.12 -15.01
C LEU A 112 11.78 -8.59 -15.11
N PRO A 113 12.43 -7.83 -16.01
CA PRO A 113 12.13 -6.42 -16.22
C PRO A 113 10.66 -6.16 -16.60
N ALA A 114 10.08 -6.99 -17.47
CA ALA A 114 8.68 -6.86 -17.86
C ALA A 114 7.73 -7.04 -16.67
N LEU A 115 7.99 -8.05 -15.82
CA LEU A 115 7.21 -8.28 -14.62
C LEU A 115 7.38 -7.15 -13.59
N ALA A 116 8.60 -6.63 -13.42
CA ALA A 116 8.87 -5.49 -12.55
C ALA A 116 8.14 -4.23 -13.03
N ALA A 117 8.14 -3.95 -14.33
CA ALA A 117 7.42 -2.84 -14.93
C ALA A 117 5.89 -2.98 -14.73
N TYR A 118 5.36 -4.20 -14.93
CA TYR A 118 3.96 -4.51 -14.66
C TYR A 118 3.60 -4.24 -13.18
N TYR A 119 4.42 -4.71 -12.25
CA TYR A 119 4.25 -4.48 -10.82
C TYR A 119 4.24 -2.98 -10.47
N ALA A 120 5.23 -2.23 -10.96
CA ALA A 120 5.33 -0.79 -10.75
C ALA A 120 4.11 -0.04 -11.30
N TYR A 121 3.63 -0.42 -12.49
CA TYR A 121 2.42 0.14 -13.08
C TYR A 121 1.20 -0.08 -12.18
N ARG A 122 1.03 -1.29 -11.63
CA ARG A 122 -0.09 -1.63 -10.74
C ARG A 122 -0.03 -0.87 -9.40
N ILE A 123 1.15 -0.78 -8.78
CA ILE A 123 1.33 -0.03 -7.53
C ILE A 123 1.06 1.45 -7.71
N ARG A 124 1.48 2.04 -8.84
CA ARG A 124 1.24 3.47 -9.11
C ARG A 124 -0.23 3.84 -8.99
N TRP A 125 -1.14 2.97 -9.42
CA TRP A 125 -2.58 3.19 -9.27
C TRP A 125 -3.02 3.15 -7.80
N ARG A 126 -2.48 2.22 -7.00
CA ARG A 126 -2.74 2.15 -5.56
C ARG A 126 -2.24 3.40 -4.84
N THR A 127 -1.01 3.83 -5.11
CA THR A 127 -0.43 5.04 -4.51
C THR A 127 -1.26 6.29 -4.84
N LYS A 128 -1.81 6.38 -6.07
CA LYS A 128 -2.72 7.48 -6.44
C LYS A 128 -4.02 7.44 -5.65
N ALA A 129 -4.63 6.27 -5.50
CA ALA A 129 -5.86 6.09 -4.73
C ALA A 129 -5.64 6.42 -3.25
N ASP A 130 -4.53 5.96 -2.67
CA ASP A 130 -4.16 6.25 -1.27
C ASP A 130 -3.94 7.74 -1.05
N LYS A 131 -3.22 8.42 -1.96
CA LYS A 131 -3.03 9.87 -1.89
C LYS A 131 -4.36 10.61 -1.97
N PHE A 132 -5.24 10.21 -2.89
CA PHE A 132 -6.54 10.85 -3.05
C PHE A 132 -7.44 10.67 -1.82
N ALA A 133 -7.48 9.45 -1.26
CA ALA A 133 -8.20 9.17 -0.03
C ALA A 133 -7.62 9.96 1.16
N PHE A 134 -6.30 10.08 1.23
CA PHE A 134 -5.63 10.90 2.24
C PHE A 134 -5.99 12.38 2.11
N ASP A 135 -5.96 12.95 0.89
CA ASP A 135 -6.26 14.36 0.65
C ASP A 135 -7.71 14.69 1.02
N ILE A 136 -8.67 13.82 0.67
CA ILE A 136 -10.07 13.99 1.07
C ILE A 136 -10.22 13.86 2.59
N ASN A 137 -9.60 12.85 3.20
CA ASN A 137 -9.66 12.68 4.65
C ASN A 137 -9.08 13.89 5.38
N ALA A 138 -7.92 14.39 4.97
CA ALA A 138 -7.28 15.55 5.56
C ALA A 138 -8.13 16.83 5.41
N LYS A 139 -8.82 17.00 4.29
CA LYS A 139 -9.59 18.21 3.99
C LYS A 139 -11.01 18.20 4.58
N HIS A 140 -11.68 17.04 4.59
CA HIS A 140 -13.10 16.96 4.91
C HIS A 140 -13.39 16.20 6.22
N PHE A 141 -12.69 15.10 6.50
CA PHE A 141 -12.98 14.27 7.68
C PHE A 141 -12.15 14.66 8.91
N ALA A 142 -10.86 14.92 8.75
CA ALA A 142 -9.94 15.25 9.85
C ALA A 142 -10.34 16.52 10.62
N PRO A 143 -10.82 17.61 9.98
CA PRO A 143 -11.31 18.79 10.70
C PRO A 143 -12.53 18.50 11.60
N ARG A 144 -13.19 17.37 11.38
CA ARG A 144 -14.36 16.90 12.14
C ARG A 144 -14.00 15.76 13.11
N GLY A 145 -12.70 15.57 13.37
CA GLY A 145 -12.23 14.53 14.27
C GLY A 145 -12.49 13.11 13.74
N ALA A 146 -12.38 12.91 12.43
CA ALA A 146 -12.71 11.64 11.81
C ALA A 146 -11.71 11.28 10.69
N ILE A 147 -11.56 9.98 10.43
CA ILE A 147 -10.93 9.45 9.22
C ILE A 147 -11.86 8.41 8.63
N TYR A 148 -12.21 8.58 7.36
CA TYR A 148 -13.00 7.63 6.61
C TYR A 148 -12.12 6.54 6.00
N PHE A 149 -12.53 5.29 6.18
CA PHE A 149 -11.94 4.13 5.52
C PHE A 149 -13.00 3.44 4.68
N PRO A 150 -12.78 3.31 3.35
CA PRO A 150 -13.70 2.60 2.48
C PRO A 150 -13.74 1.12 2.83
N ALA A 151 -14.80 0.44 2.39
CA ALA A 151 -14.95 -0.99 2.54
C ALA A 151 -13.71 -1.75 2.03
N ALA A 152 -13.15 -2.61 2.88
CA ALA A 152 -11.98 -3.39 2.53
C ALA A 152 -12.28 -4.54 1.54
N GLU A 153 -13.52 -5.00 1.55
CA GLU A 153 -14.05 -6.12 0.77
C GLU A 153 -15.45 -5.75 0.28
N PRO A 154 -15.99 -6.38 -0.77
CA PRO A 154 -17.31 -6.08 -1.32
C PRO A 154 -18.44 -6.14 -0.27
N ASP A 155 -18.29 -7.02 0.73
CA ASP A 155 -19.28 -7.24 1.78
C ASP A 155 -18.90 -6.55 3.12
N ALA A 156 -17.75 -5.88 3.16
CA ALA A 156 -17.32 -5.14 4.34
C ALA A 156 -18.05 -3.79 4.42
N THR A 157 -18.44 -3.39 5.62
CA THR A 157 -18.99 -2.05 5.84
C THR A 157 -17.85 -1.02 5.87
N PRO A 158 -17.99 0.13 5.19
CA PRO A 158 -17.06 1.24 5.36
C PRO A 158 -17.14 1.78 6.79
N VAL A 159 -16.00 2.22 7.31
CA VAL A 159 -15.87 2.63 8.72
C VAL A 159 -15.29 4.02 8.84
N VAL A 160 -15.79 4.77 9.81
CA VAL A 160 -15.20 6.03 10.25
C VAL A 160 -14.51 5.78 11.58
N VAL A 161 -13.24 6.15 11.66
CA VAL A 161 -12.48 6.16 12.90
C VAL A 161 -12.56 7.55 13.47
N ILE A 162 -13.14 7.69 14.66
CA ILE A 162 -13.11 8.95 15.40
C ILE A 162 -11.70 9.15 15.95
N VAL A 163 -11.12 10.29 15.61
CA VAL A 163 -9.81 10.73 16.06
C VAL A 163 -10.04 12.05 16.75
N ASP A 164 -9.51 12.19 17.96
CA ASP A 164 -9.59 13.45 18.69
C ASP A 164 -9.13 14.61 17.79
N ALA A 165 -10.01 15.59 17.52
CA ALA A 165 -9.78 16.63 16.50
C ALA A 165 -8.55 17.50 16.83
N GLU A 166 -8.18 17.58 18.12
CA GLU A 166 -6.97 18.24 18.59
C GLU A 166 -5.69 17.44 18.29
N ARG A 167 -5.82 16.10 18.14
CA ARG A 167 -4.74 15.17 17.75
C ARG A 167 -4.84 14.72 16.29
N ALA A 168 -5.87 15.14 15.56
CA ALA A 168 -6.01 14.85 14.14
C ALA A 168 -4.80 15.45 13.40
N TYR A 169 -4.17 14.63 12.56
CA TYR A 169 -2.97 15.00 11.83
C TYR A 169 -3.23 16.29 11.04
N LYS A 170 -2.60 17.40 11.47
CA LYS A 170 -2.55 18.65 10.72
C LYS A 170 -1.38 18.53 9.75
N PRO A 171 -1.59 18.36 8.43
CA PRO A 171 -0.49 18.30 7.48
C PRO A 171 0.31 19.59 7.63
N THR A 172 1.55 19.47 8.07
CA THR A 172 2.47 20.60 8.04
C THR A 172 2.80 20.82 6.58
N PRO A 173 2.53 22.00 5.99
CA PRO A 173 2.81 22.25 4.59
C PRO A 173 4.31 22.03 4.36
N THR A 174 4.66 20.95 3.68
CA THR A 174 6.06 20.68 3.37
C THR A 174 6.46 21.54 2.19
N LYS A 175 7.73 21.98 2.15
CA LYS A 175 8.27 22.86 1.09
C LYS A 175 8.07 22.28 -0.33
N ASN A 176 7.80 20.98 -0.44
CA ASN A 176 7.56 20.24 -1.66
C ASN A 176 6.09 20.22 -2.14
N ASP A 177 5.12 20.70 -1.36
CA ASP A 177 3.72 20.83 -1.81
C ASP A 177 3.53 21.89 -2.91
N LYS A 178 4.55 22.73 -3.15
CA LYS A 178 4.58 23.68 -4.26
C LYS A 178 5.04 23.06 -5.59
N LEU A 179 5.52 21.81 -5.58
CA LEU A 179 5.93 21.13 -6.80
C LEU A 179 4.67 20.59 -7.51
N LYS A 180 4.32 21.23 -8.63
CA LYS A 180 3.25 20.77 -9.52
C LYS A 180 3.46 19.28 -9.84
N PRO A 181 2.40 18.45 -9.83
CA PRO A 181 2.49 17.05 -10.19
C PRO A 181 2.78 16.93 -11.69
N GLY A 182 4.07 16.93 -12.07
CA GLY A 182 4.47 16.85 -13.48
C GLY A 182 5.96 17.04 -13.78
N TRP A 183 6.84 17.25 -12.78
CA TRP A 183 8.25 17.57 -13.02
C TRP A 183 9.27 16.49 -12.64
N ILE A 184 8.81 15.32 -12.17
CA ILE A 184 9.68 14.15 -11.97
C ILE A 184 9.04 12.95 -12.67
N TRP A 185 9.06 12.96 -13.99
CA TRP A 185 9.02 11.80 -14.88
C TRP A 185 9.68 12.20 -16.20
#